data_AF-A0A009YLI8-F1
#
_entry.id   AF-A0A009YLI8-F1
#
_cell.length_a   1.000
_cell.length_b   1.000
_cell.length_c   1.000
_cell.angle_alpha   90.00
_cell.angle_beta   90.00
_cell.angle_gamma   90.00
#
_symmetry.space_group_name_H-M   'P 1'
#
loop_
_entity.id
_entity.type
_entity.pdbx_description
1 polymer ?
#
loop_
_entity_poly.entity_id
_entity_poly.type
_entity_poly.pdbx_seq_one_letter_code
_entity_poly.pdbx_strand_id
1 'polypeptide(L)'
;MVDLEKEHNEFCEKYRVRENGIIFSAELNTFDFGNLKQSANKSEINLLIEVRKMWSAWLRCAESKQVEIDSLKAENEELKTAYSGVNAALLEQLKLNSDLHEKLLGASDGEFVVVPREPTDNMIDAANEFVSEDYSDMEAAYKAMIEAAQGDGDE
;
A
#
# COMPACT_ATOMS: atom_id res chain seq x y z
N MET A 1 18.88 -2.67 10.93
CA MET A 1 19.53 -1.63 10.10
C MET A 1 21.01 -1.71 10.41
N VAL A 2 21.87 -1.93 9.42
CA VAL A 2 23.32 -1.91 9.62
C VAL A 2 23.71 -0.45 9.76
N ASP A 3 24.28 -0.09 10.90
CA ASP A 3 24.78 1.25 11.16
C ASP A 3 26.14 1.38 10.46
N LEU A 4 26.12 1.93 9.25
CA LEU A 4 27.31 2.08 8.42
C LEU A 4 28.38 2.97 9.08
N GLU A 5 27.96 3.94 9.89
CA GLU A 5 28.86 4.80 10.64
C GLU A 5 29.53 4.02 11.78
N LYS A 6 28.77 3.17 12.47
CA LYS A 6 29.33 2.24 13.46
C LYS A 6 30.28 1.23 12.84
N GLU A 7 29.91 0.56 11.75
CA GLU A 7 30.78 -0.42 11.06
C GLU A 7 32.05 0.24 10.50
N HIS A 8 31.92 1.47 9.99
CA HIS A 8 33.06 2.29 9.58
C HIS A 8 33.97 2.62 10.77
N ASN A 9 33.40 3.01 11.91
CA ASN A 9 34.15 3.32 13.12
C ASN A 9 34.82 2.07 13.70
N GLU A 10 34.16 0.91 13.66
CA GLU A 10 34.74 -0.37 14.06
C GLU A 10 35.86 -0.82 13.12
N PHE A 11 35.70 -0.64 11.81
CA PHE A 11 36.77 -0.88 10.83
C PHE A 11 37.95 0.07 11.09
N CYS A 12 37.67 1.37 11.24
CA CYS A 12 38.68 2.36 11.53
C CYS A 12 39.40 2.07 12.84
N GLU A 13 38.72 1.72 13.93
CA GLU A 13 39.34 1.38 15.22
C GLU A 13 40.13 0.06 15.15
N LYS A 14 39.61 -0.97 14.46
CA LYS A 14 40.32 -2.24 14.25
C LYS A 14 41.63 -2.06 13.50
N TYR A 15 41.64 -1.17 12.51
CA TYR A 15 42.82 -0.85 11.69
C TYR A 15 43.49 0.46 12.09
N ARG A 16 43.10 1.04 13.24
CA ARG A 16 43.81 2.15 13.90
C ARG A 16 45.08 1.58 14.50
N VAL A 17 46.05 1.29 13.63
CA VAL A 17 47.37 0.82 14.03
C VAL A 17 48.11 2.03 14.62
N ARG A 18 47.82 2.35 15.90
CA ARG A 18 48.43 3.45 16.66
C ARG A 18 49.96 3.41 16.68
N GLU A 19 50.58 2.30 16.28
CA GLU A 19 52.03 2.12 16.23
C GLU A 19 52.66 2.43 14.85
N ASN A 20 51.90 2.40 13.74
CA ASN A 20 52.46 2.52 12.37
C ASN A 20 52.09 3.82 11.64
N GLY A 21 51.34 4.73 12.29
CA GLY A 21 51.03 6.04 11.74
C GLY A 21 50.08 6.05 10.53
N ILE A 22 49.24 5.02 10.34
CA ILE A 22 48.20 5.00 9.30
C ILE A 22 46.96 5.75 9.81
N ILE A 23 46.46 6.71 9.03
CA ILE A 23 45.28 7.53 9.32
C ILE A 23 44.30 7.46 8.16
N PHE A 24 43.01 7.57 8.47
CA PHE A 24 41.98 7.73 7.46
C PHE A 24 41.84 9.21 7.08
N SER A 25 41.94 9.51 5.78
CA SER A 25 41.62 10.81 5.21
C SER A 25 40.16 10.81 4.75
N ALA A 26 39.31 11.53 5.48
CA ALA A 26 37.91 11.70 5.13
C ALA A 26 37.75 12.46 3.79
N GLU A 27 38.63 13.42 3.52
CA GLU A 27 38.63 14.20 2.27
C GLU A 27 38.90 13.32 1.04
N LEU A 28 39.85 12.40 1.15
CA LEU A 28 40.21 11.49 0.06
C LEU A 28 39.44 10.16 0.12
N ASN A 29 38.60 9.97 1.15
CA ASN A 29 37.88 8.74 1.46
C ASN A 29 38.80 7.49 1.43
N THR A 30 40.02 7.60 1.97
CA THR A 30 41.06 6.56 1.87
C THR A 30 42.05 6.62 3.04
N PHE A 31 42.85 5.57 3.21
CA PHE A 31 43.91 5.51 4.22
C PHE A 31 45.24 6.06 3.67
N ASP A 32 45.98 6.76 4.53
CA ASP A 32 47.31 7.30 4.26
C ASP A 32 48.22 7.20 5.50
N PHE A 33 49.53 7.42 5.33
CA PHE A 33 50.46 7.54 6.44
C PHE A 33 50.51 8.98 6.96
N GLY A 34 50.02 9.20 8.19
CA GLY A 34 50.02 10.49 8.87
C GLY A 34 51.41 11.05 9.19
N ASN A 35 52.47 10.25 9.08
CA ASN A 35 53.86 10.67 9.19
C ASN A 35 54.73 9.92 8.17
N LEU A 36 54.66 10.31 6.89
CA LEU A 36 55.64 9.91 5.89
C LEU A 36 57.02 10.49 6.24
N LYS A 37 57.79 9.84 7.12
CA LYS A 37 59.24 9.94 7.00
C LYS A 37 59.60 9.31 5.65
N GLN A 38 60.47 9.95 4.88
CA GLN A 38 60.90 9.54 3.52
C GLN A 38 61.48 8.11 3.40
N SER A 39 61.45 7.32 4.48
CA SER A 39 62.00 5.97 4.60
C SER A 39 60.93 4.91 4.92
N ALA A 40 59.71 5.04 4.39
CA ALA A 40 58.72 3.97 4.53
C ALA A 40 59.32 2.68 3.94
N ASN A 41 59.49 1.66 4.77
CA ASN A 41 60.05 0.40 4.31
C ASN A 41 59.02 -0.37 3.48
N LYS A 42 59.48 -1.36 2.71
CA LYS A 42 58.61 -2.15 1.82
C LYS A 42 57.43 -2.81 2.54
N SER A 43 57.59 -3.16 3.82
CA SER A 43 56.54 -3.77 4.64
C SER A 43 55.42 -2.78 4.96
N GLU A 44 55.75 -1.53 5.28
CA GLU A 44 54.78 -0.48 5.56
C GLU A 44 53.97 -0.14 4.31
N ILE A 45 54.64 0.04 3.16
CA ILE A 45 53.94 0.28 1.88
C ILE A 45 52.97 -0.86 1.56
N ASN A 46 53.39 -2.12 1.74
CA ASN A 46 52.52 -3.28 1.54
C ASN A 46 51.32 -3.29 2.49
N LEU A 47 51.52 -2.95 3.76
CA LEU A 47 50.43 -2.86 4.73
C LEU A 47 49.38 -1.81 4.30
N LEU A 48 49.81 -0.62 3.86
CA LEU A 48 48.88 0.41 3.41
C LEU A 48 48.11 -0.03 2.16
N ILE A 49 48.76 -0.71 1.23
CA ILE A 49 48.10 -1.27 0.03
C ILE A 49 47.01 -2.26 0.44
N GLU A 50 47.29 -3.17 1.37
CA GLU A 50 46.30 -4.14 1.84
C GLU A 50 45.15 -3.47 2.59
N VAL A 51 45.42 -2.48 3.44
CA VAL A 51 44.37 -1.70 4.13
C VAL A 51 43.47 -0.97 3.12
N ARG A 52 44.06 -0.35 2.09
CA ARG A 52 43.28 0.29 1.02
C ARG A 52 42.41 -0.70 0.27
N LYS A 53 42.93 -1.89 -0.09
CA LYS A 53 42.14 -2.94 -0.75
C LYS A 53 40.96 -3.38 0.12
N MET A 54 41.21 -3.64 1.40
CA MET A 54 40.16 -4.06 2.35
C MET A 54 39.09 -2.98 2.50
N TRP A 55 39.49 -1.71 2.60
CA TRP A 55 38.57 -0.57 2.63
C TRP A 55 37.71 -0.49 1.36
N SER A 56 38.34 -0.53 0.19
CA SER A 56 37.60 -0.49 -1.08
C SER A 56 36.62 -1.66 -1.24
N ALA A 57 36.98 -2.85 -0.78
CA ALA A 57 36.08 -4.00 -0.79
C ALA A 57 34.90 -3.81 0.18
N TRP A 58 35.17 -3.33 1.39
CA TRP A 58 34.13 -3.04 2.37
C TRP A 58 33.17 -1.95 1.88
N LEU A 59 33.71 -0.85 1.34
CA LEU A 59 32.92 0.28 0.85
C LEU A 59 31.93 -0.16 -0.24
N ARG A 60 32.39 -0.95 -1.22
CA ARG A 60 31.50 -1.51 -2.26
C ARG A 60 30.38 -2.37 -1.67
N CYS A 61 30.70 -3.20 -0.67
CA CYS A 61 29.69 -4.02 0.00
C CYS A 61 28.69 -3.16 0.78
N ALA A 62 29.16 -2.11 1.46
CA ALA A 62 28.32 -1.17 2.20
C ALA A 62 27.38 -0.41 1.26
N GLU A 63 27.91 0.13 0.16
CA GLU A 63 27.13 0.83 -0.89
C GLU A 63 26.09 -0.10 -1.51
N SER A 64 26.46 -1.33 -1.87
CA SER A 64 25.52 -2.32 -2.42
C SER A 64 24.38 -2.63 -1.44
N LYS A 65 24.68 -2.80 -0.16
CA LYS A 65 23.66 -3.05 0.86
C LYS A 65 22.77 -1.83 1.09
N GLN A 66 23.32 -0.63 1.00
CA GLN A 66 22.55 0.61 1.14
C GLN A 66 21.54 0.73 0.00
N VAL A 67 21.95 0.45 -1.24
CA VAL A 67 21.05 0.41 -2.40
C VAL A 67 19.92 -0.61 -2.21
N GLU A 68 20.24 -1.81 -1.71
CA GLU A 68 19.23 -2.84 -1.42
C GLU A 68 18.22 -2.38 -0.35
N ILE A 69 18.71 -1.76 0.74
CA ILE A 69 17.87 -1.20 1.79
C ILE A 69 16.93 -0.12 1.24
N ASP A 70 17.45 0.78 0.40
CA ASP A 70 16.64 1.88 -0.15
C ASP A 70 15.59 1.36 -1.14
N SER A 71 15.92 0.32 -1.91
CA SER A 71 14.95 -0.40 -2.75
C SER A 71 13.84 -1.04 -1.92
N LEU A 72 14.19 -1.76 -0.84
CA LEU A 72 13.21 -2.41 0.03
C LEU A 72 12.32 -1.41 0.76
N LYS A 73 12.85 -0.23 1.13
CA LYS A 73 12.04 0.85 1.71
C LYS A 73 11.02 1.40 0.72
N ALA A 74 11.43 1.60 -0.54
CA ALA A 74 10.52 2.07 -1.59
C ALA A 74 9.37 1.07 -1.82
N GLU A 75 9.70 -0.22 -1.97
CA GLU A 75 8.71 -1.28 -2.13
C GLU A 75 7.74 -1.37 -0.93
N ASN A 76 8.25 -1.22 0.29
CA ASN A 76 7.43 -1.26 1.50
C ASN A 76 6.45 -0.06 1.58
N GLU A 77 6.87 1.14 1.17
CA GLU A 77 5.96 2.29 1.10
C GLU A 77 4.87 2.10 0.04
N GLU A 78 5.23 1.58 -1.15
CA GLU A 78 4.25 1.24 -2.18
C GLU A 78 3.22 0.19 -1.67
N LEU A 79 3.69 -0.86 -1.00
CA LEU A 79 2.83 -1.88 -0.40
C LEU A 79 1.90 -1.31 0.67
N LYS A 80 2.38 -0.39 1.52
CA LYS A 80 1.53 0.29 2.51
C LYS A 80 0.43 1.12 1.85
N THR A 81 0.78 1.86 0.79
CA THR A 81 -0.22 2.64 0.04
C THR A 81 -1.25 1.72 -0.61
N ALA A 82 -0.81 0.63 -1.25
CA ALA A 82 -1.72 -0.36 -1.85
C ALA A 82 -2.63 -1.01 -0.80
N TYR A 83 -2.09 -1.44 0.35
CA TYR A 83 -2.86 -2.04 1.43
C TYR A 83 -3.88 -1.07 2.04
N SER A 84 -3.51 0.20 2.20
CA SER A 84 -4.44 1.25 2.63
C SER A 84 -5.58 1.43 1.64
N GLY A 85 -5.30 1.41 0.33
CA GLY A 85 -6.31 1.50 -0.72
C GLY A 85 -7.27 0.31 -0.71
N VAL A 86 -6.74 -0.91 -0.57
CA VAL A 86 -7.55 -2.14 -0.46
C VAL A 86 -8.46 -2.10 0.77
N ASN A 87 -7.96 -1.64 1.92
CA ASN A 87 -8.78 -1.51 3.13
C ASN A 87 -9.90 -0.47 2.96
N ALA A 88 -9.61 0.65 2.29
CA ALA A 88 -10.65 1.65 1.99
C ALA A 88 -11.75 1.08 1.09
N ALA A 89 -11.37 0.35 0.04
CA ALA A 89 -12.33 -0.32 -0.85
C ALA A 89 -13.15 -1.40 -0.11
N LEU A 90 -12.52 -2.16 0.78
CA LEU A 90 -13.21 -3.16 1.59
C LEU A 90 -14.26 -2.52 2.53
N LEU A 91 -13.92 -1.39 3.17
CA LEU A 91 -14.86 -0.66 4.03
C LEU A 91 -16.06 -0.12 3.22
N GLU A 92 -15.82 0.41 2.02
CA GLU A 92 -16.89 0.87 1.13
C GLU A 92 -17.80 -0.29 0.71
N GLN A 93 -17.22 -1.43 0.34
CA GLN A 93 -17.99 -2.63 -0.02
C GLN A 93 -18.80 -3.18 1.16
N LEU A 94 -18.25 -3.19 2.38
CA LEU A 94 -18.99 -3.58 3.58
C LEU A 94 -20.19 -2.66 3.84
N LYS A 95 -20.04 -1.36 3.61
CA LYS A 95 -21.13 -0.39 3.76
C LYS A 95 -22.24 -0.64 2.73
N LEU A 96 -21.89 -0.87 1.47
CA LEU A 96 -22.84 -1.23 0.41
C LEU A 96 -23.58 -2.54 0.72
N ASN A 97 -22.84 -3.56 1.18
CA ASN A 97 -23.44 -4.85 1.56
C ASN A 97 -24.42 -4.71 2.74
N SER A 98 -24.11 -3.85 3.72
CA SER A 98 -25.00 -3.57 4.84
C SER A 98 -26.29 -2.88 4.38
N ASP A 99 -26.19 -1.87 3.53
CA ASP A 99 -27.35 -1.16 2.96
C ASP A 99 -28.23 -2.08 2.11
N LEU A 100 -27.62 -2.95 1.30
CA LEU A 100 -28.34 -3.97 0.55
C LEU A 100 -29.05 -4.97 1.46
N HIS A 101 -28.41 -5.37 2.56
CA HIS A 101 -29.02 -6.29 3.51
C HIS A 101 -30.23 -5.68 4.22
N GLU A 102 -30.15 -4.42 4.63
CA GLU A 102 -31.26 -3.66 5.22
C GLU A 102 -32.43 -3.54 4.25
N LYS A 103 -32.17 -3.22 2.98
CA LYS A 103 -33.20 -3.18 1.92
C LYS A 103 -33.86 -4.53 1.67
N LEU A 104 -33.08 -5.61 1.70
CA LEU A 104 -33.61 -6.97 1.53
C LEU A 104 -34.48 -7.39 2.72
N LEU A 105 -34.10 -7.03 3.95
CA LEU A 105 -34.90 -7.27 5.15
C LEU A 105 -36.20 -6.47 5.11
N GLY A 106 -36.15 -5.19 4.78
CA GLY A 106 -37.38 -4.40 4.64
C GLY A 106 -38.26 -4.92 3.49
N ALA A 107 -37.68 -5.49 2.42
CA ALA A 107 -38.46 -6.18 1.39
C ALA A 107 -39.11 -7.49 1.90
N SER A 108 -38.43 -8.26 2.77
CA SER A 108 -39.03 -9.47 3.37
C SER A 108 -40.13 -9.15 4.39
N ASP A 109 -40.03 -8.01 5.07
CA ASP A 109 -40.99 -7.57 6.08
C ASP A 109 -42.15 -6.75 5.47
N GLY A 110 -42.19 -6.58 4.15
CA GLY A 110 -43.23 -5.86 3.42
C GLY A 110 -43.12 -4.33 3.47
N GLU A 111 -42.01 -3.79 4.01
CA GLU A 111 -41.71 -2.35 4.06
C GLU A 111 -41.25 -1.81 2.69
N PHE A 112 -40.57 -2.63 1.88
CA PHE A 112 -40.19 -2.29 0.50
C PHE A 112 -40.78 -3.27 -0.50
N VAL A 113 -41.28 -2.75 -1.64
CA VAL A 113 -41.84 -3.57 -2.71
C VAL A 113 -40.88 -3.61 -3.89
N VAL A 114 -40.55 -4.82 -4.35
CA VAL A 114 -39.75 -5.03 -5.56
C VAL A 114 -40.67 -4.90 -6.77
N VAL A 115 -40.54 -3.80 -7.50
CA VAL A 115 -41.23 -3.54 -8.77
C VAL A 115 -40.23 -3.60 -9.94
N PRO A 116 -40.62 -4.18 -11.10
CA PRO A 116 -39.77 -4.16 -12.28
C PRO A 116 -39.48 -2.72 -12.73
N ARG A 117 -38.31 -2.53 -13.35
CA ARG A 117 -37.82 -1.20 -13.75
C ARG A 117 -38.74 -0.50 -14.78
N GLU A 118 -39.40 -1.28 -15.63
CA GLU A 118 -40.43 -0.81 -16.54
C GLU A 118 -41.76 -1.49 -16.15
N PRO A 119 -42.89 -0.77 -16.20
CA PRO A 119 -44.20 -1.37 -15.95
C PRO A 119 -44.46 -2.51 -16.93
N THR A 120 -44.93 -3.65 -16.42
CA THR A 120 -45.40 -4.75 -17.29
C THR A 120 -46.81 -4.46 -17.79
N ASP A 121 -47.22 -5.13 -18.88
CA ASP A 121 -48.58 -4.98 -19.42
C ASP A 121 -49.65 -5.25 -18.34
N ASN A 122 -49.45 -6.24 -17.48
CA ASN A 122 -50.36 -6.54 -16.36
C ASN A 122 -50.45 -5.38 -15.35
N MET A 123 -49.35 -4.70 -15.06
CA MET A 123 -49.36 -3.53 -14.16
C MET A 123 -50.11 -2.37 -14.82
N ILE A 124 -49.90 -2.15 -16.12
CA ILE A 124 -50.57 -1.10 -16.88
C ILE A 124 -52.08 -1.36 -16.95
N ASP A 125 -52.49 -2.60 -17.20
CA ASP A 125 -53.89 -3.02 -17.21
C ASP A 125 -54.54 -2.83 -15.84
N ALA A 126 -53.85 -3.23 -14.76
CA ALA A 126 -54.33 -3.00 -13.39
C ALA A 126 -54.48 -1.52 -13.05
N ALA A 127 -53.59 -0.64 -13.53
CA ALA A 127 -53.72 0.80 -13.34
C ALA A 127 -54.94 1.37 -14.07
N ASN A 128 -55.20 0.93 -15.30
CA ASN A 128 -56.23 1.48 -16.18
C ASN A 128 -57.65 1.32 -15.62
N GLU A 129 -57.90 0.36 -14.73
CA GLU A 129 -59.20 0.21 -14.05
C GLU A 129 -59.52 1.37 -13.09
N PHE A 130 -58.50 2.12 -12.65
CA PHE A 130 -58.62 3.19 -11.67
C PHE A 130 -58.34 4.59 -12.26
N VAL A 131 -57.92 4.68 -13.52
CA VAL A 131 -57.68 5.96 -14.19
C VAL A 131 -59.02 6.51 -14.71
N SER A 132 -59.63 7.41 -13.94
CA SER A 132 -60.76 8.25 -14.39
C SER A 132 -60.28 9.41 -15.27
N GLU A 133 -61.19 10.02 -16.05
CA GLU A 133 -60.87 11.19 -16.91
C GLU A 133 -60.22 12.36 -16.13
N ASP A 134 -60.45 12.43 -14.82
CA ASP A 134 -59.97 13.51 -13.94
C ASP A 134 -58.69 13.15 -13.16
N TYR A 135 -58.06 11.99 -13.39
CA TYR A 135 -56.82 11.54 -12.73
C TYR A 135 -56.87 11.58 -11.18
N SER A 136 -58.07 11.52 -10.59
CA SER A 136 -58.26 11.71 -9.14
C SER A 136 -57.71 10.54 -8.30
N ASP A 137 -57.64 9.34 -8.86
CA ASP A 137 -57.31 8.09 -8.16
C ASP A 137 -55.92 7.53 -8.50
N MET A 138 -54.94 8.41 -8.73
CA MET A 138 -53.55 8.01 -9.03
C MET A 138 -52.89 7.17 -7.91
N GLU A 139 -53.29 7.38 -6.64
CA GLU A 139 -52.79 6.55 -5.53
C GLU A 139 -53.35 5.12 -5.60
N ALA A 140 -54.62 4.96 -6.02
CA ALA A 140 -55.24 3.64 -6.20
C ALA A 140 -54.62 2.92 -7.40
N ALA A 141 -54.43 3.63 -8.52
CA ALA A 141 -53.73 3.09 -9.69
C ALA A 141 -52.31 2.63 -9.34
N TYR A 142 -51.56 3.40 -8.55
CA TYR A 142 -50.21 3.02 -8.11
C TYR A 142 -50.21 1.79 -7.19
N LYS A 143 -51.17 1.67 -6.25
CA LYS A 143 -51.32 0.46 -5.43
C LYS A 143 -51.64 -0.78 -6.26
N ALA A 144 -52.57 -0.66 -7.21
CA ALA A 144 -52.92 -1.77 -8.12
C ALA A 144 -51.73 -2.24 -8.97
N MET A 145 -50.89 -1.29 -9.45
CA MET A 145 -49.64 -1.63 -10.14
C MET A 145 -48.66 -2.40 -9.26
N ILE A 146 -48.54 -2.03 -7.98
CA ILE A 146 -47.66 -2.70 -7.02
C ILE A 146 -48.17 -4.12 -6.74
N GLU A 147 -49.46 -4.29 -6.50
CA GLU A 147 -50.08 -5.61 -6.27
C GLU A 147 -49.89 -6.54 -7.48
N ALA A 148 -50.17 -6.05 -8.69
CA ALA A 148 -49.95 -6.79 -9.93
C ALA A 148 -48.47 -7.16 -10.17
N ALA A 149 -47.53 -6.35 -9.68
CA ALA A 149 -46.09 -6.63 -9.79
C ALA A 149 -45.58 -7.69 -8.82
N GLN A 150 -46.22 -7.83 -7.65
CA GLN A 150 -45.84 -8.83 -6.65
C GLN A 150 -46.35 -10.23 -7.01
N GLY A 151 -47.32 -10.31 -7.94
CA GLY A 151 -47.99 -11.54 -8.32
C GLY A 151 -48.88 -12.01 -7.18
N ASP A 152 -50.19 -12.09 -7.42
CA ASP A 152 -51.11 -12.71 -6.48
C ASP A 152 -50.55 -14.08 -6.07
N GLY A 153 -50.18 -14.19 -4.80
CA GLY A 153 -49.90 -15.44 -4.11
C GLY A 153 -51.18 -16.24 -3.89
N ASP A 154 -51.92 -16.51 -4.96
CA ASP A 154 -53.03 -17.46 -5.00
C ASP A 154 -52.54 -18.78 -5.62
N GLU A 155 -51.79 -19.55 -4.82
CA GLU A 155 -51.82 -21.03 -4.80
C GLU A 155 -52.10 -21.53 -3.39
#